data_AF-A0A936M5K6-F1
#
_entry.id   AF-A0A936M5K6-F1
#
_cell.length_a   1.000
_cell.length_b   1.000
_cell.length_c   1.000
_cell.angle_alpha   90.00
_cell.angle_beta   90.00
_cell.angle_gamma   90.00
#
_symmetry.space_group_name_H-M   'P 1'
#
loop_
_entity.id
_entity.type
_entity.pdbx_description
1 polymer ?
#
loop_
_entity_poly.entity_id
_entity_poly.type
_entity_poly.pdbx_seq_one_letter_code
_entity_poly.pdbx_strand_id
1 'polypeptide(L)'
;MRRHLRLSLALLVLSLAPASATTISGSVNYSSESIGAFGSWSIGFTASHPGVLLQVVTIDLGPTGLFFDTAAGAPGFLLWQDFQPTGGTDIATGFSGVNLPLGLVPDGSTLLALAFNAFTPAAGPFTFLLDVDGPANYAGCPTGFLGALCRAGRNLDASLVTSDEIQGALVTMDFWVPEHGNFQVDTTLGVSGDFTADGGFEATATPEPGTWALLGAGLAALVLRRRLAASANPE
;
A
#
# COMPACT_ATOMS: atom_id res chain seq x y z
N MET A 1 -4.08 12.21 -51.45
CA MET A 1 -5.09 12.61 -50.43
C MET A 1 -5.50 11.51 -49.44
N ARG A 2 -5.71 10.24 -49.82
CA ARG A 2 -6.22 9.19 -48.90
C ARG A 2 -5.29 8.75 -47.74
N ARG A 3 -3.96 8.88 -47.86
CA ARG A 3 -3.00 8.45 -46.81
C ARG A 3 -3.02 9.35 -45.55
N HIS A 4 -3.16 10.66 -45.72
CA HIS A 4 -3.20 11.60 -44.59
C HIS A 4 -4.52 11.53 -43.79
N LEU A 5 -5.61 11.04 -44.40
CA LEU A 5 -6.89 10.79 -43.75
C LEU A 5 -6.78 9.70 -42.67
N ARG A 6 -6.00 8.64 -42.93
CA ARG A 6 -5.80 7.52 -42.00
C ARG A 6 -4.92 7.91 -40.82
N LEU A 7 -3.89 8.74 -41.04
CA LEU A 7 -2.97 9.15 -39.97
C LEU A 7 -3.65 10.09 -38.96
N SER A 8 -4.43 11.07 -39.44
CA SER A 8 -5.11 12.03 -38.56
C SER A 8 -6.24 11.38 -37.75
N LEU A 9 -6.98 10.44 -38.38
CA LEU A 9 -8.02 9.67 -37.69
C LEU A 9 -7.41 8.66 -36.72
N ALA A 10 -6.27 8.05 -37.05
CA ALA A 10 -5.54 7.18 -36.13
C ALA A 10 -5.00 7.96 -34.92
N LEU A 11 -4.43 9.16 -35.12
CA LEU A 11 -3.99 10.03 -34.02
C LEU A 11 -5.16 10.47 -33.13
N LEU A 12 -6.32 10.78 -33.71
CA LEU A 12 -7.51 11.15 -32.95
C LEU A 12 -8.12 9.95 -32.19
N VAL A 13 -8.17 8.77 -32.81
CA VAL A 13 -8.66 7.52 -32.20
C VAL A 13 -7.71 7.03 -31.11
N LEU A 14 -6.39 7.20 -31.27
CA LEU A 14 -5.43 6.96 -30.19
C LEU A 14 -5.53 7.98 -29.05
N SER A 15 -5.95 9.22 -29.35
CA SER A 15 -6.15 10.27 -28.32
C SER A 15 -7.55 10.27 -27.68
N LEU A 16 -8.41 9.30 -28.01
CA LEU A 16 -9.80 9.24 -27.55
C LEU A 16 -10.02 8.26 -26.39
N ALA A 17 -8.99 7.59 -25.87
CA ALA A 17 -9.08 7.03 -24.53
C ALA A 17 -9.19 8.21 -23.57
N PRO A 18 -10.35 8.42 -22.91
CA PRO A 18 -10.44 9.44 -21.90
C PRO A 18 -9.55 8.97 -20.76
N ALA A 19 -8.33 9.48 -20.71
CA ALA A 19 -7.52 9.37 -19.52
C ALA A 19 -8.26 10.22 -18.47
N SER A 20 -9.21 9.60 -17.79
CA SER A 20 -9.97 10.21 -16.72
C SER A 20 -9.17 10.04 -15.46
N ALA A 21 -9.13 11.07 -14.62
CA ALA A 21 -8.52 10.95 -13.33
C ALA A 21 -9.10 9.75 -12.56
N THR A 22 -8.23 8.89 -12.05
CA THR A 22 -8.63 7.74 -11.23
C THR A 22 -8.43 8.10 -9.77
N THR A 23 -9.51 8.08 -8.99
CA THR A 23 -9.45 8.30 -7.55
C THR A 23 -9.29 6.96 -6.86
N ILE A 24 -8.37 6.91 -5.89
CA ILE A 24 -8.08 5.75 -5.05
C ILE A 24 -8.21 6.21 -3.61
N SER A 25 -8.95 5.46 -2.79
CA SER A 25 -9.06 5.72 -1.35
C SER A 25 -9.00 4.42 -0.59
N GLY A 26 -8.51 4.44 0.64
CA GLY A 26 -8.37 3.21 1.41
C GLY A 26 -7.92 3.44 2.84
N SER A 27 -7.65 2.34 3.51
CA SER A 27 -7.16 2.33 4.88
C SER A 27 -6.23 1.15 5.17
N VAL A 28 -5.34 1.39 6.10
CA VAL A 28 -4.49 0.39 6.75
C VAL A 28 -4.81 0.44 8.23
N ASN A 29 -5.07 -0.70 8.84
CA ASN A 29 -5.39 -0.82 10.26
C ASN A 29 -4.45 -1.82 10.91
N TYR A 30 -3.99 -1.49 12.11
CA TYR A 30 -3.22 -2.34 12.99
C TYR A 30 -3.92 -2.43 14.35
N SER A 31 -3.92 -3.61 14.94
CA SER A 31 -4.38 -3.83 16.31
C SER A 31 -3.46 -4.82 17.01
N SER A 32 -2.93 -4.44 18.18
CA SER A 32 -2.15 -5.34 19.05
C SER A 32 -3.05 -6.17 20.00
N GLU A 33 -4.38 -6.06 19.86
CA GLU A 33 -5.32 -6.73 20.75
C GLU A 33 -5.28 -8.25 20.60
N SER A 34 -5.50 -8.96 21.72
CA SER A 34 -5.07 -10.34 22.04
C SER A 34 -3.65 -10.44 22.62
N ILE A 35 -3.40 -9.59 23.64
CA ILE A 35 -2.25 -9.55 24.57
C ILE A 35 -0.92 -9.06 24.01
N GLY A 36 -0.87 -8.42 22.84
CA GLY A 36 0.39 -7.99 22.21
C GLY A 36 0.97 -9.07 21.30
N ALA A 37 0.93 -10.32 21.76
CA ALA A 37 1.42 -11.53 21.09
C ALA A 37 0.99 -11.80 19.64
N PHE A 38 -0.02 -11.10 19.11
CA PHE A 38 -0.62 -11.35 17.79
C PHE A 38 -1.13 -10.06 17.15
N GLY A 39 -0.22 -9.21 16.66
CA GLY A 39 -0.60 -8.02 15.88
C GLY A 39 -1.47 -8.37 14.67
N SER A 40 -2.67 -7.80 14.60
CA SER A 40 -3.63 -7.98 13.50
C SER A 40 -3.60 -6.81 12.55
N TRP A 41 -3.45 -7.09 11.26
CA TRP A 41 -3.35 -6.10 10.20
C TRP A 41 -4.48 -6.25 9.19
N SER A 42 -4.94 -5.12 8.65
CA SER A 42 -5.94 -5.07 7.57
C SER A 42 -5.63 -3.94 6.60
N ILE A 43 -5.49 -4.28 5.32
CA ILE A 43 -5.25 -3.33 4.22
C ILE A 43 -6.40 -3.42 3.23
N GLY A 44 -7.07 -2.31 2.97
CA GLY A 44 -8.17 -2.25 2.01
C GLY A 44 -8.17 -0.96 1.21
N PHE A 45 -8.69 -1.02 -0.02
CA PHE A 45 -8.86 0.17 -0.85
C PHE A 45 -10.06 0.04 -1.78
N THR A 46 -10.50 1.18 -2.29
CA THR A 46 -11.47 1.35 -3.36
C THR A 46 -10.87 2.23 -4.44
N ALA A 47 -11.34 2.07 -5.68
CA ALA A 47 -10.91 2.89 -6.80
C ALA A 47 -12.08 3.20 -7.73
N SER A 48 -12.08 4.38 -8.35
CA SER A 48 -13.09 4.75 -9.36
C SER A 48 -12.95 3.92 -10.64
N HIS A 49 -11.76 3.37 -10.90
CA HIS A 49 -11.48 2.49 -12.02
C HIS A 49 -11.30 1.02 -11.53
N PRO A 50 -12.11 0.05 -11.99
CA PRO A 50 -12.08 -1.33 -11.46
C PRO A 50 -10.81 -2.12 -11.82
N GLY A 51 -10.07 -1.66 -12.84
CA GLY A 51 -8.80 -2.25 -13.25
C GLY A 51 -7.56 -1.82 -12.44
N VAL A 52 -7.72 -1.02 -11.38
CA VAL A 52 -6.59 -0.66 -10.50
C VAL A 52 -6.14 -1.91 -9.73
N LEU A 53 -4.82 -2.12 -9.70
CA LEU A 53 -4.17 -3.22 -8.98
C LEU A 53 -3.27 -2.65 -7.89
N LEU A 54 -3.42 -3.10 -6.66
CA LEU A 54 -2.39 -2.91 -5.62
C LEU A 54 -1.29 -3.96 -5.87
N GLN A 55 -0.05 -3.51 -6.02
CA GLN A 55 1.09 -4.36 -6.36
C GLN A 55 1.99 -4.62 -5.17
N VAL A 56 2.29 -3.57 -4.40
CA VAL A 56 3.16 -3.66 -3.22
C VAL A 56 2.60 -2.80 -2.11
N VAL A 57 2.68 -3.30 -0.88
CA VAL A 57 2.50 -2.50 0.34
C VAL A 57 3.78 -2.58 1.15
N THR A 58 4.38 -1.44 1.46
CA THR A 58 5.54 -1.33 2.33
C THR A 58 5.13 -0.68 3.63
N ILE A 59 5.38 -1.35 4.75
CA ILE A 59 5.18 -0.83 6.11
C ILE A 59 6.57 -0.58 6.70
N ASP A 60 6.82 0.65 7.14
CA ASP A 60 8.06 1.09 7.77
C ASP A 60 7.79 1.58 9.20
N LEU A 61 8.31 0.82 10.16
CA LEU A 61 8.30 1.09 11.59
C LEU A 61 9.53 1.89 12.05
N GLY A 62 10.48 2.20 11.15
CA GLY A 62 11.68 2.96 11.47
C GLY A 62 11.43 4.27 12.23
N PRO A 63 10.39 5.06 11.88
CA PRO A 63 10.03 6.28 12.61
C PRO A 63 9.56 6.06 14.05
N THR A 64 9.04 4.87 14.38
CA THR A 64 8.47 4.57 15.70
C THR A 64 9.49 3.92 16.64
N GLY A 65 10.57 3.35 16.09
CA GLY A 65 11.55 2.57 16.85
C GLY A 65 11.05 1.17 17.23
N LEU A 66 9.93 0.73 16.67
CA LEU A 66 9.39 -0.61 16.79
C LEU A 66 9.97 -1.54 15.72
N PHE A 67 9.78 -2.83 15.89
CA PHE A 67 10.24 -3.86 14.96
C PHE A 67 9.22 -5.00 14.84
N PHE A 68 9.25 -5.70 13.71
CA PHE A 68 8.49 -6.91 13.52
C PHE A 68 9.18 -8.07 14.25
N ASP A 69 8.43 -8.80 15.07
CA ASP A 69 8.88 -10.05 15.70
C ASP A 69 8.32 -11.23 14.92
N THR A 70 9.23 -12.12 14.53
CA THR A 70 8.88 -13.38 13.86
C THR A 70 9.59 -14.60 14.46
N ALA A 71 10.41 -14.42 15.49
CA ALA A 71 11.22 -15.51 16.02
C ALA A 71 11.34 -15.46 17.55
N ALA A 72 11.27 -16.64 18.16
CA ALA A 72 11.47 -16.74 19.60
C ALA A 72 12.88 -16.26 20.03
N GLY A 73 12.93 -15.25 20.88
CA GLY A 73 14.17 -14.74 21.47
C GLY A 73 14.36 -13.23 21.34
N ALA A 74 13.55 -12.55 20.53
CA ALA A 74 13.42 -11.10 20.51
C ALA A 74 12.74 -10.59 21.81
N PRO A 75 12.84 -9.28 22.10
CA PRO A 75 12.06 -8.67 23.18
C PRO A 75 10.57 -8.66 22.80
N GLY A 76 9.78 -9.52 23.40
CA GLY A 76 8.36 -9.69 23.06
C GLY A 76 7.78 -10.98 23.62
N PHE A 77 6.62 -11.42 23.16
CA PHE A 77 6.15 -12.76 23.50
C PHE A 77 7.12 -13.82 22.96
N LEU A 78 7.44 -14.84 23.77
CA LEU A 78 8.29 -15.96 23.33
C LEU A 78 7.51 -16.94 22.43
N LEU A 79 6.78 -16.42 21.45
CA LEU A 79 6.03 -17.20 20.48
C LEU A 79 6.77 -17.13 19.15
N TRP A 80 6.82 -18.28 18.48
CA TRP A 80 7.09 -18.26 17.06
C TRP A 80 5.83 -17.78 16.38
N GLN A 81 5.84 -16.56 15.86
CA GLN A 81 4.82 -16.13 14.93
C GLN A 81 5.43 -15.82 13.57
N ASP A 82 5.30 -16.78 12.67
CA ASP A 82 5.52 -16.51 11.26
C ASP A 82 4.41 -15.60 10.74
N PHE A 83 4.74 -14.73 9.79
CA PHE A 83 3.76 -14.00 9.00
C PHE A 83 2.68 -14.95 8.49
N GLN A 84 1.42 -14.70 8.85
CA GLN A 84 0.31 -15.57 8.47
C GLN A 84 -0.87 -14.76 7.92
N PRO A 85 -1.22 -14.90 6.63
CA PRO A 85 -2.47 -14.39 6.11
C PRO A 85 -3.67 -15.02 6.83
N THR A 86 -4.67 -14.20 7.19
CA THR A 86 -5.89 -14.64 7.90
C THR A 86 -7.18 -14.42 7.11
N GLY A 87 -7.14 -13.62 6.04
CA GLY A 87 -8.31 -13.25 5.26
C GLY A 87 -7.91 -12.52 3.97
N GLY A 88 -8.77 -12.61 2.94
CA GLY A 88 -8.36 -12.34 1.57
C GLY A 88 -7.39 -13.42 1.12
N THR A 89 -7.90 -14.58 0.70
CA THR A 89 -7.02 -15.73 0.36
C THR A 89 -5.98 -15.30 -0.66
N ASP A 90 -4.76 -15.83 -0.59
CA ASP A 90 -3.69 -15.54 -1.57
C ASP A 90 -4.16 -15.64 -3.02
N ILE A 91 -5.19 -16.46 -3.26
CA ILE A 91 -5.87 -16.62 -4.56
C ILE A 91 -6.72 -15.39 -4.94
N ALA A 92 -7.44 -14.79 -3.99
CA ALA A 92 -8.33 -13.65 -4.22
C ALA A 92 -7.57 -12.31 -4.37
N THR A 93 -6.54 -12.09 -3.55
CA THR A 93 -5.70 -10.88 -3.62
C THR A 93 -4.47 -11.08 -4.51
N GLY A 94 -4.16 -12.32 -4.89
CA GLY A 94 -2.94 -12.64 -5.61
C GLY A 94 -1.68 -12.42 -4.78
N PHE A 95 -1.76 -12.49 -3.45
CA PHE A 95 -0.60 -12.33 -2.57
C PHE A 95 0.52 -13.29 -3.02
N SER A 96 1.71 -12.73 -3.25
CA SER A 96 2.82 -13.41 -3.90
C SER A 96 4.06 -13.58 -3.03
N GLY A 97 4.11 -12.88 -1.89
CA GLY A 97 5.13 -13.09 -0.88
C GLY A 97 5.49 -11.84 -0.08
N VAL A 98 6.38 -12.05 0.89
CA VAL A 98 6.91 -11.02 1.78
C VAL A 98 8.37 -10.72 1.42
N ASN A 99 8.80 -9.44 1.56
CA ASN A 99 10.18 -8.99 1.47
C ASN A 99 10.96 -9.64 0.31
N LEU A 100 10.47 -9.42 -0.91
CA LEU A 100 11.09 -9.97 -2.12
C LEU A 100 12.55 -9.48 -2.24
N PRO A 101 13.51 -10.37 -2.51
CA PRO A 101 13.35 -11.77 -2.95
C PRO A 101 13.54 -12.83 -1.84
N LEU A 102 13.60 -12.46 -0.56
CA LEU A 102 13.98 -13.39 0.52
C LEU A 102 12.81 -14.13 1.17
N GLY A 103 11.56 -13.72 0.92
CA GLY A 103 10.37 -14.54 1.21
C GLY A 103 10.00 -14.67 2.69
N LEU A 104 10.70 -13.97 3.59
CA LEU A 104 10.45 -13.96 5.04
C LEU A 104 10.59 -12.53 5.58
N VAL A 105 9.89 -12.24 6.67
CA VAL A 105 10.20 -11.06 7.50
C VAL A 105 11.42 -11.41 8.33
N PRO A 106 12.54 -10.68 8.21
CA PRO A 106 13.64 -10.87 9.15
C PRO A 106 13.17 -10.41 10.54
N ASP A 107 13.35 -11.27 11.53
CA ASP A 107 13.15 -10.92 12.93
C ASP A 107 13.93 -9.65 13.31
N GLY A 108 13.27 -8.72 14.00
CA GLY A 108 13.82 -7.40 14.34
C GLY A 108 13.87 -6.40 13.18
N SER A 109 13.29 -6.71 12.02
CA SER A 109 13.18 -5.76 10.90
C SER A 109 12.23 -4.62 11.23
N THR A 110 12.54 -3.41 10.77
CA THR A 110 11.59 -2.29 10.80
C THR A 110 10.77 -2.19 9.51
N LEU A 111 11.12 -2.97 8.48
CA LEU A 111 10.53 -2.89 7.15
C LEU A 111 9.85 -4.20 6.76
N LEU A 112 8.64 -4.08 6.23
CA LEU A 112 7.84 -5.18 5.68
C LEU A 112 7.31 -4.77 4.31
N ALA A 113 7.62 -5.53 3.27
CA ALA A 113 7.03 -5.38 1.95
C ALA A 113 6.14 -6.59 1.62
N LEU A 114 4.89 -6.35 1.24
CA LEU A 114 3.91 -7.34 0.82
C LEU A 114 3.67 -7.20 -0.66
N ALA A 115 3.90 -8.26 -1.44
CA ALA A 115 3.72 -8.25 -2.89
C ALA A 115 2.41 -8.94 -3.30
N PHE A 116 1.77 -8.39 -4.34
CA PHE A 116 0.49 -8.83 -4.85
C PHE A 116 0.49 -8.85 -6.38
N ASN A 117 -0.08 -9.91 -6.95
CA ASN A 117 -0.19 -10.10 -8.40
C ASN A 117 -1.58 -9.72 -8.95
N ALA A 118 -2.61 -9.66 -8.10
CA ALA A 118 -4.00 -9.51 -8.55
C ALA A 118 -4.91 -8.79 -7.55
N PHE A 119 -4.36 -7.94 -6.66
CA PHE A 119 -5.16 -7.31 -5.61
C PHE A 119 -5.99 -6.17 -6.20
N THR A 120 -7.27 -6.45 -6.43
CA THR A 120 -8.28 -5.48 -6.89
C THR A 120 -9.20 -5.02 -5.75
N PRO A 121 -9.92 -3.90 -5.90
CA PRO A 121 -10.93 -3.47 -4.92
C PRO A 121 -12.00 -4.54 -4.61
N ALA A 122 -12.30 -5.42 -5.58
CA ALA A 122 -13.32 -6.45 -5.43
C ALA A 122 -12.88 -7.62 -4.54
N ALA A 123 -11.58 -7.75 -4.25
CA ALA A 123 -11.05 -8.81 -3.40
C ALA A 123 -11.39 -8.63 -1.91
N GLY A 124 -11.85 -7.43 -1.51
CA GLY A 124 -11.99 -7.05 -0.10
C GLY A 124 -10.64 -6.76 0.56
N PRO A 125 -10.61 -6.50 1.88
CA PRO A 125 -9.36 -6.23 2.58
C PRO A 125 -8.48 -7.49 2.65
N PHE A 126 -7.17 -7.30 2.54
CA PHE A 126 -6.17 -8.31 2.87
C PHE A 126 -5.86 -8.22 4.37
N THR A 127 -5.99 -9.32 5.08
CA THR A 127 -5.71 -9.39 6.52
C THR A 127 -4.65 -10.42 6.82
N PHE A 128 -3.74 -10.09 7.74
CA PHE A 128 -2.66 -10.97 8.16
C PHE A 128 -2.34 -10.73 9.63
N LEU A 129 -1.63 -11.68 10.23
CA LEU A 129 -1.06 -11.57 11.56
C LEU A 129 0.45 -11.42 11.44
N LEU A 130 0.96 -10.42 12.15
CA LEU A 130 2.38 -10.21 12.34
C LEU A 130 2.56 -9.34 13.58
N ASP A 131 3.37 -9.85 14.50
CA ASP A 131 3.66 -9.16 15.75
C ASP A 131 4.54 -7.92 15.52
N VAL A 132 4.36 -6.92 16.36
CA VAL A 132 5.18 -5.72 16.44
C VAL A 132 5.55 -5.52 17.89
N ASP A 133 6.84 -5.40 18.14
CA ASP A 133 7.39 -5.19 19.47
C ASP A 133 8.15 -3.87 19.56
N GLY A 134 8.20 -3.36 20.78
CA GLY A 134 9.09 -2.31 21.20
C GLY A 134 10.35 -2.82 21.91
N PRO A 135 11.30 -1.93 22.22
CA PRO A 135 12.48 -2.30 22.99
C PRO A 135 12.11 -2.61 24.45
N ALA A 136 12.38 -3.84 24.91
CA ALA A 136 12.20 -4.18 26.32
C ALA A 136 13.22 -3.47 27.23
N ASN A 137 12.73 -2.75 28.25
CA ASN A 137 13.56 -2.09 29.25
C ASN A 137 13.79 -2.98 30.48
N TYR A 138 14.98 -3.57 30.59
CA TYR A 138 15.36 -4.42 31.72
C TYR A 138 15.99 -3.67 32.91
N ALA A 139 16.03 -2.34 32.88
CA ALA A 139 16.59 -1.56 33.98
C ALA A 139 15.84 -1.87 35.29
N GLY A 140 16.61 -2.13 36.34
CA GLY A 140 16.07 -2.47 37.67
C GLY A 140 15.61 -3.92 37.83
N CYS A 141 15.70 -4.78 36.80
CA CYS A 141 15.47 -6.20 37.01
C CYS A 141 16.61 -6.84 37.83
N PRO A 142 16.31 -7.57 38.92
CA PRO A 142 17.32 -8.25 39.72
C PRO A 142 17.99 -9.39 38.94
N THR A 143 18.98 -10.05 39.53
CA THR A 143 19.57 -11.28 38.98
C THR A 143 18.85 -12.53 39.51
N GLY A 144 19.13 -13.69 38.91
CA GLY A 144 18.54 -14.97 39.33
C GLY A 144 17.05 -15.10 38.98
N PHE A 145 16.33 -15.94 39.72
CA PHE A 145 14.94 -16.29 39.42
C PHE A 145 13.98 -15.09 39.40
N LEU A 146 14.09 -14.18 40.38
CA LEU A 146 13.29 -12.94 40.40
C LEU A 146 13.63 -12.03 39.21
N GLY A 147 14.88 -12.07 38.76
CA GLY A 147 15.33 -11.40 37.55
C GLY A 147 14.68 -11.93 36.28
N ALA A 148 14.58 -13.26 36.18
CA ALA A 148 13.91 -13.93 35.07
C ALA A 148 12.43 -13.57 35.01
N LEU A 149 11.73 -13.54 36.16
CA LEU A 149 10.33 -13.12 36.22
C LEU A 149 10.14 -11.64 35.83
N CYS A 150 11.03 -10.75 36.30
CA CYS A 150 11.01 -9.33 35.92
C CYS A 150 11.18 -9.14 34.40
N ARG A 151 12.18 -9.81 33.81
CA ARG A 151 12.44 -9.73 32.36
C ARG A 151 11.29 -10.30 31.54
N ALA A 152 10.68 -11.40 31.99
CA ALA A 152 9.49 -11.94 31.36
C ALA A 152 8.35 -10.89 31.35
N GLY A 153 8.10 -10.20 32.48
CA GLY A 153 7.12 -9.11 32.52
C GLY A 153 7.44 -7.97 31.55
N ARG A 154 8.71 -7.54 31.47
CA ARG A 154 9.16 -6.47 30.55
C ARG A 154 9.01 -6.82 29.08
N ASN A 155 9.13 -8.11 28.74
CA ASN A 155 8.90 -8.58 27.39
C ASN A 155 7.41 -8.59 27.03
N LEU A 156 6.54 -8.92 27.98
CA LEU A 156 5.09 -8.80 27.78
C LEU A 156 4.68 -7.34 27.56
N ASP A 157 5.25 -6.41 28.35
CA ASP A 157 5.02 -4.96 28.16
C ASP A 157 5.49 -4.49 26.78
N ALA A 158 6.65 -4.98 26.32
CA ALA A 158 7.24 -4.59 25.04
C ALA A 158 6.45 -5.10 23.82
N SER A 159 5.69 -6.17 23.97
CA SER A 159 4.86 -6.73 22.89
C SER A 159 3.47 -6.13 22.80
N LEU A 160 2.99 -5.53 23.88
CA LEU A 160 1.72 -4.82 23.85
C LEU A 160 1.92 -3.39 23.34
N VAL A 161 2.10 -3.26 22.03
CA VAL A 161 2.28 -1.96 21.36
C VAL A 161 0.98 -1.15 21.38
N THR A 162 1.04 0.01 22.00
CA THR A 162 -0.06 0.99 22.02
C THR A 162 -0.17 1.73 20.69
N SER A 163 -1.32 2.34 20.46
CA SER A 163 -1.54 3.21 19.29
C SER A 163 -0.60 4.42 19.27
N ASP A 164 -0.29 4.99 20.45
CA ASP A 164 0.66 6.09 20.61
C ASP A 164 2.09 5.66 20.24
N GLU A 165 2.47 4.40 20.51
CA GLU A 165 3.80 3.88 20.17
C GLU A 165 3.96 3.61 18.67
N ILE A 166 2.94 3.08 17.99
CA ILE A 166 3.00 2.82 16.54
C ILE A 166 2.64 4.04 15.69
N GLN A 167 2.12 5.12 16.30
CA GLN A 167 1.80 6.34 15.60
C GLN A 167 3.01 6.87 14.82
N GLY A 168 2.79 7.22 13.55
CA GLY A 168 3.83 7.73 12.66
C GLY A 168 4.58 6.66 11.88
N ALA A 169 4.27 5.37 12.06
CA ALA A 169 4.66 4.34 11.11
C ALA A 169 4.18 4.71 9.69
N LEU A 170 5.06 4.58 8.71
CA LEU A 170 4.79 4.92 7.32
C LEU A 170 4.25 3.69 6.58
N VAL A 171 3.21 3.88 5.79
CA VAL A 171 2.72 2.85 4.87
C VAL A 171 2.67 3.41 3.46
N THR A 172 3.46 2.79 2.57
CA THR A 172 3.55 3.12 1.14
C THR A 172 2.87 2.04 0.33
N MET A 173 1.99 2.43 -0.58
CA MET A 173 1.22 1.53 -1.44
C MET A 173 1.50 1.85 -2.90
N ASP A 174 2.01 0.86 -3.62
CA ASP A 174 2.29 0.96 -5.06
C ASP A 174 1.16 0.31 -5.85
N PHE A 175 0.47 1.13 -6.65
CA PHE A 175 -0.60 0.71 -7.52
C PHE A 175 -0.15 0.68 -8.98
N TRP A 176 -0.71 -0.24 -9.75
CA TRP A 176 -0.82 -0.09 -11.18
C TRP A 176 -2.21 0.44 -11.52
N VAL A 177 -2.25 1.57 -12.22
CA VAL A 177 -3.47 2.26 -12.64
C VAL A 177 -3.55 2.18 -14.17
N PRO A 178 -4.62 1.58 -14.73
CA PRO A 178 -4.84 1.56 -16.18
C PRO A 178 -4.68 2.94 -16.79
N GLU A 179 -3.96 3.05 -17.91
CA GLU A 179 -3.72 4.31 -18.63
C GLU A 179 -2.81 5.34 -17.93
N HIS A 180 -2.47 5.14 -16.65
CA HIS A 180 -1.56 6.01 -15.89
C HIS A 180 -0.23 5.32 -15.53
N GLY A 181 -0.19 3.99 -15.46
CA GLY A 181 1.00 3.23 -15.06
C GLY A 181 1.14 3.10 -13.55
N ASN A 182 2.38 3.10 -13.06
CA ASN A 182 2.66 2.95 -11.63
C ASN A 182 2.34 4.24 -10.88
N PHE A 183 1.67 4.13 -9.74
CA PHE A 183 1.21 5.23 -8.91
C PHE A 183 1.38 4.89 -7.44
N GLN A 184 2.04 5.76 -6.69
CA GLN A 184 2.36 5.52 -5.28
C GLN A 184 1.50 6.40 -4.39
N VAL A 185 1.06 5.83 -3.26
CA VAL A 185 0.34 6.56 -2.21
C VAL A 185 0.99 6.26 -0.87
N ASP A 186 1.24 7.31 -0.10
CA ASP A 186 1.75 7.21 1.26
C ASP A 186 0.65 7.56 2.26
N THR A 187 0.65 6.87 3.39
CA THR A 187 -0.12 7.22 4.58
C THR A 187 0.72 6.95 5.83
N THR A 188 0.27 7.48 6.97
CA THR A 188 0.90 7.25 8.27
C THR A 188 -0.14 6.73 9.24
N LEU A 189 0.22 5.75 10.06
CA LEU A 189 -0.68 5.27 11.10
C LEU A 189 -0.89 6.35 12.18
N GLY A 190 -2.15 6.61 12.48
CA GLY A 190 -2.62 7.50 13.55
C GLY A 190 -3.22 6.71 14.70
N VAL A 191 -3.76 7.44 15.69
CA VAL A 191 -4.35 6.87 16.90
C VAL A 191 -5.85 6.65 16.70
N SER A 192 -6.31 5.40 16.88
CA SER A 192 -7.72 5.00 16.72
C SER A 192 -8.36 4.54 18.03
N GLY A 193 -7.60 3.84 18.86
CA GLY A 193 -7.98 3.36 20.20
C GLY A 193 -6.71 3.18 21.06
N ASP A 194 -6.78 2.49 22.19
CA ASP A 194 -5.59 2.32 23.07
C ASP A 194 -4.51 1.42 22.41
N PHE A 195 -4.94 0.40 21.68
CA PHE A 195 -4.11 -0.64 21.05
C PHE A 195 -4.39 -0.80 19.55
N THR A 196 -5.06 0.20 18.97
CA THR A 196 -5.47 0.17 17.56
C THR A 196 -5.05 1.46 16.88
N ALA A 197 -4.45 1.33 15.71
CA ALA A 197 -3.96 2.42 14.88
C ALA A 197 -4.50 2.30 13.45
N ASP A 198 -4.80 3.43 12.82
CA ASP A 198 -5.31 3.47 11.45
C ASP A 198 -4.66 4.57 10.61
N GLY A 199 -4.44 4.27 9.33
CA GLY A 199 -3.94 5.21 8.33
C GLY A 199 -4.91 5.24 7.15
N GLY A 200 -5.59 6.37 6.97
CA GLY A 200 -6.45 6.62 5.81
C GLY A 200 -5.70 7.33 4.68
N PHE A 201 -6.15 7.14 3.45
CA PHE A 201 -5.63 7.89 2.30
C PHE A 201 -6.70 8.14 1.23
N GLU A 202 -6.50 9.24 0.50
CA GLU A 202 -7.22 9.55 -0.73
C GLU A 202 -6.23 10.18 -1.71
N ALA A 203 -6.16 9.63 -2.91
CA ALA A 203 -5.22 10.05 -3.94
C ALA A 203 -5.88 10.02 -5.32
N THR A 204 -5.41 10.87 -6.22
CA THR A 204 -5.93 10.96 -7.58
C THR A 204 -4.80 10.82 -8.59
N ALA A 205 -4.83 9.75 -9.38
CA ALA A 205 -3.94 9.57 -10.52
C ALA A 205 -4.49 10.39 -11.71
N THR A 206 -3.77 11.42 -12.13
CA THR A 206 -4.13 12.23 -13.31
C THR A 206 -3.30 11.83 -14.53
N PRO A 207 -3.81 11.98 -15.76
CA PRO A 207 -3.06 11.62 -16.95
C PRO A 207 -1.82 12.48 -17.10
N GLU A 208 -0.76 11.91 -17.67
CA GLU A 208 0.45 12.68 -17.94
C GLU A 208 0.15 13.91 -18.82
N PRO A 209 0.85 15.05 -18.60
CA PRO A 209 0.70 16.25 -19.42
C PRO A 209 0.85 16.00 -20.93
N GLY A 210 1.67 15.01 -21.31
CA GLY A 210 1.87 14.59 -22.71
C GLY A 210 0.58 14.07 -23.37
N THR A 211 -0.27 13.38 -22.60
CA THR A 211 -1.58 12.90 -23.06
C THR A 211 -2.49 14.07 -23.41
N TRP A 212 -2.52 15.11 -22.56
CA TRP A 212 -3.27 16.34 -22.81
C TRP A 212 -2.73 17.12 -24.02
N ALA A 213 -1.40 17.16 -24.17
CA ALA A 213 -0.76 17.82 -25.31
C ALA A 213 -1.10 17.12 -26.65
N LEU A 214 -1.10 15.79 -26.67
CA LEU A 214 -1.46 15.01 -27.85
C LEU A 214 -2.94 15.14 -28.20
N LEU A 215 -3.82 15.16 -27.20
CA LEU A 215 -5.26 15.36 -27.38
C LEU A 215 -5.56 16.77 -27.91
N GLY A 216 -4.89 17.79 -27.35
CA GLY A 216 -4.93 19.16 -27.85
C GLY A 216 -4.40 19.29 -29.29
N ALA A 217 -3.27 18.65 -29.61
CA ALA A 217 -2.71 18.64 -30.96
C ALA A 217 -3.64 17.93 -31.96
N GLY A 218 -4.25 16.81 -31.58
CA GLY A 218 -5.23 16.07 -32.38
C GLY A 218 -6.47 16.92 -32.70
N LEU A 219 -7.02 17.61 -31.71
CA LEU A 219 -8.14 18.53 -31.88
C LEU A 219 -7.77 19.73 -32.77
N ALA A 220 -6.61 20.35 -32.54
CA ALA A 220 -6.13 21.47 -33.34
C ALA A 220 -5.96 21.08 -34.81
N ALA A 221 -5.38 19.91 -35.08
CA ALA A 221 -5.25 19.35 -36.43
C ALA A 221 -6.62 19.11 -37.09
N LEU A 222 -7.62 18.65 -36.33
CA LEU A 222 -8.98 18.43 -36.83
C LEU A 222 -9.67 19.76 -37.22
N VAL A 223 -9.55 20.79 -36.38
CA VAL A 223 -10.13 22.12 -36.60
C VAL A 223 -9.49 22.81 -37.80
N LEU A 224 -8.15 22.80 -37.89
CA LEU A 224 -7.42 23.40 -39.01
C LEU A 224 -7.84 22.77 -40.34
N ARG A 225 -8.07 21.45 -40.32
CA ARG A 225 -8.49 20.71 -41.50
C ARG A 225 -9.93 20.99 -41.92
N ARG A 226 -10.86 21.15 -40.97
CA ARG A 226 -12.23 21.60 -41.28
C ARG A 226 -12.22 22.96 -41.98
N ARG A 227 -11.38 23.88 -41.52
CA ARG A 227 -11.23 25.20 -42.16
C ARG A 227 -10.69 25.10 -43.58
N LEU A 228 -9.66 24.28 -43.80
CA LEU A 228 -9.08 24.07 -45.14
C LEU A 228 -10.06 23.39 -46.12
N ALA A 229 -10.88 22.47 -45.66
CA ALA A 229 -11.91 21.82 -46.48
C ALA A 229 -13.04 22.79 -46.86
N ALA A 230 -13.43 23.70 -45.97
CA ALA A 230 -14.43 24.72 -46.25
C ALA A 230 -13.92 25.77 -47.25
N SER A 231 -12.63 26.14 -47.21
CA SER A 231 -12.03 27.05 -48.20
C SER A 231 -11.80 26.45 -49.59
N ALA A 232 -11.87 25.12 -49.73
CA ALA A 232 -11.67 24.41 -51.00
C ALA A 232 -12.97 24.18 -51.81
N ASN A 233 -14.13 24.53 -51.23
CA ASN A 233 -15.43 24.62 -51.91
C ASN A 233 -15.97 26.05 -51.77
N PRO A 234 -15.39 27.05 -52.46
CA PRO A 234 -16.10 28.30 -52.68
C PRO A 234 -17.21 28.00 -53.70
N GLU A 235 -18.47 28.27 -53.34
CA GLU A 235 -19.52 28.47 -54.34
C GLU A 235 -19.17 29.65 -55.26
#